data_AF-A0A094IKB7-F1
#
_entry.id   AF-A0A094IKB7-F1
#
_cell.length_a   1.000
_cell.length_b   1.000
_cell.length_c   1.000
_cell.angle_alpha   90.00
_cell.angle_beta   90.00
_cell.angle_gamma   90.00
#
_symmetry.space_group_name_H-M   'P 1'
#
loop_
_entity.id
_entity.type
_entity.pdbx_description
1 polymer ?
#
loop_
_entity_poly.entity_id
_entity_poly.type
_entity_poly.pdbx_seq_one_letter_code
_entity_poly.pdbx_strand_id
1 'polypeptide(L)'
;MSEFLMHPIFQKPLAAAIFLLGFAFICLPSALFVYVIAWLLSFAFSISFDAWQTHAIVWGLAFVWTLYAINTDEGDQLLAKVITLKR
;
A
#
# COMPACT_ATOMS: atom_id res chain seq x y z
N MET A 1 15.81 -27.61 -7.47
CA MET A 1 14.94 -26.66 -6.73
C MET A 1 14.53 -25.45 -7.59
N SER A 2 15.36 -25.01 -8.53
CA SER A 2 15.03 -23.92 -9.48
C SER A 2 13.97 -24.30 -10.53
N GLU A 3 13.92 -25.55 -10.99
CA GLU A 3 12.94 -25.98 -12.01
C GLU A 3 11.50 -26.10 -11.50
N PHE A 4 11.32 -26.41 -10.20
CA PHE A 4 9.99 -26.56 -9.61
C PHE A 4 9.25 -25.21 -9.48
N LEU A 5 9.99 -24.11 -9.26
CA LEU A 5 9.44 -22.75 -9.19
C LEU A 5 9.11 -22.16 -10.57
N MET A 6 9.59 -22.76 -11.67
CA MET A 6 9.34 -22.30 -13.04
C MET A 6 8.13 -22.97 -13.71
N HIS A 7 7.39 -23.81 -13.00
CA HIS A 7 6.12 -24.33 -13.53
C HIS A 7 5.10 -23.18 -13.60
N PRO A 8 4.38 -22.98 -14.72
CA PRO A 8 3.48 -21.83 -14.93
C PRO A 8 2.35 -21.72 -13.88
N ILE A 9 2.07 -22.81 -13.16
CA ILE A 9 1.13 -22.86 -12.04
C ILE A 9 1.67 -22.11 -10.81
N PHE A 10 2.97 -22.16 -10.53
CA PHE A 10 3.61 -21.47 -9.41
C PHE A 10 4.05 -20.05 -9.75
N GLN A 11 4.26 -19.73 -11.03
CA GLN A 11 4.65 -18.39 -11.47
C GLN A 11 3.55 -17.35 -11.24
N LYS A 12 2.28 -17.68 -11.47
CA LYS A 12 1.14 -16.76 -11.28
C LYS A 12 0.92 -16.34 -9.81
N PRO A 13 0.83 -17.26 -8.83
CA PRO A 13 0.68 -16.87 -7.43
C PRO A 13 1.93 -16.17 -6.90
N LEU A 14 3.12 -16.54 -7.36
CA LEU A 14 4.36 -15.85 -6.99
C LEU A 14 4.38 -14.40 -7.50
N ALA A 15 4.00 -14.17 -8.75
CA ALA A 15 3.89 -12.83 -9.31
C ALA A 15 2.84 -11.98 -8.57
N ALA A 16 1.69 -12.56 -8.23
CA ALA A 16 0.66 -11.89 -7.43
C ALA A 16 1.19 -11.54 -6.02
N ALA A 17 1.92 -12.44 -5.37
CA ALA A 17 2.52 -12.18 -4.07
C ALA A 17 3.55 -11.04 -4.12
N ILE A 18 4.43 -11.04 -5.13
CA ILE A 18 5.41 -9.96 -5.33
C ILE A 18 4.69 -8.62 -5.58
N PHE A 19 3.65 -8.61 -6.41
CA PHE A 19 2.85 -7.41 -6.65
C PHE A 19 2.20 -6.89 -5.37
N LEU A 20 1.54 -7.76 -4.60
CA LEU A 20 0.88 -7.37 -3.35
C LEU A 20 1.89 -6.84 -2.31
N LEU A 21 3.07 -7.46 -2.21
CA LEU A 21 4.13 -7.00 -1.31
C LEU A 21 4.70 -5.64 -1.75
N GLY A 22 4.96 -5.47 -3.05
CA GLY A 22 5.43 -4.19 -3.59
C GLY A 22 4.39 -3.08 -3.41
N PHE A 23 3.13 -3.38 -3.69
CA PHE A 23 2.03 -2.45 -3.49
C PHE A 23 1.84 -2.08 -2.02
N ALA A 24 1.95 -3.05 -1.11
CA ALA A 24 1.91 -2.79 0.33
C ALA A 24 3.02 -1.81 0.77
N PHE A 25 4.23 -1.94 0.20
CA PHE A 25 5.32 -1.01 0.49
C PHE A 25 5.03 0.41 -0.01
N ILE A 26 4.46 0.55 -1.21
CA ILE A 26 4.03 1.84 -1.76
C ILE A 26 2.87 2.45 -0.95
N CYS A 27 2.03 1.62 -0.32
CA CYS A 27 0.90 2.05 0.49
C CYS A 27 1.32 2.55 1.89
N LEU A 28 2.52 2.21 2.38
CA LEU A 28 2.98 2.58 3.73
C LEU A 28 2.93 4.10 4.03
N PRO A 29 3.40 5.00 3.14
CA PRO A 29 3.30 6.44 3.36
C PRO A 29 1.86 6.91 3.50
N SER A 30 0.95 6.40 2.65
CA SER A 30 -0.48 6.70 2.73
C SER A 30 -1.07 6.19 4.04
N ALA A 31 -0.71 4.98 4.47
CA ALA A 31 -1.18 4.42 5.73
C ALA A 31 -0.73 5.27 6.93
N LEU A 32 0.55 5.65 6.98
CA LEU A 32 1.08 6.54 8.01
C LEU A 32 0.33 7.88 8.03
N PHE A 33 0.11 8.49 6.86
CA PHE A 33 -0.60 9.75 6.75
C PHE A 33 -2.05 9.64 7.26
N VAL A 34 -2.77 8.60 6.86
CA VAL A 34 -4.14 8.36 7.33
C VAL A 34 -4.17 8.05 8.84
N TYR A 35 -3.20 7.32 9.38
CA TYR A 35 -3.06 7.13 10.83
C TYR A 35 -2.87 8.44 11.58
N VAL A 36 -2.02 9.34 11.07
CA VAL A 36 -1.81 10.66 11.67
C VAL A 36 -3.11 11.47 11.65
N ILE A 37 -3.86 11.46 10.54
CA ILE A 37 -5.17 12.12 10.47
C ILE A 37 -6.14 11.51 11.50
N ALA A 38 -6.23 10.18 11.56
CA ALA A 38 -7.11 9.51 12.51
C ALA A 38 -6.74 9.85 13.95
N TRP A 39 -5.44 9.94 14.26
CA TRP A 39 -4.93 10.34 15.57
C TRP A 39 -5.27 11.79 15.91
N LEU A 40 -5.15 12.71 14.95
CA LEU A 40 -5.60 14.08 15.14
C LEU A 40 -7.11 14.16 15.38
N LEU A 41 -7.90 13.38 14.63
CA LEU A 41 -9.35 13.31 14.79
C LEU A 41 -9.75 12.72 16.14
N SER A 42 -8.90 11.88 16.76
CA SER A 42 -9.21 11.31 18.08
C SER A 42 -9.23 12.36 19.20
N PHE A 43 -8.69 13.56 18.97
CA PHE A 43 -8.84 14.67 19.93
C PHE A 43 -10.24 15.28 19.91
N ALA A 44 -10.97 15.17 18.79
CA ALA A 44 -12.32 15.70 18.63
C ALA A 44 -13.40 14.60 18.73
N PHE A 45 -13.07 13.37 18.35
CA PHE A 45 -13.98 12.23 18.28
C PHE A 45 -13.46 11.04 19.10
N SER A 46 -14.37 10.22 19.62
CA SER A 46 -14.00 9.01 20.37
C SER A 46 -13.57 7.88 19.42
N ILE A 47 -12.34 7.95 18.92
CA ILE A 47 -11.73 6.92 18.06
C ILE A 47 -10.90 5.97 18.94
N SER A 48 -11.22 4.67 18.89
CA SER A 48 -10.46 3.64 19.60
C SER A 48 -9.41 3.03 18.68
N PHE A 49 -8.13 3.18 19.01
CA PHE A 49 -7.02 2.57 18.28
C PHE A 49 -6.76 1.12 18.66
N ASP A 50 -7.34 0.61 19.75
CA ASP A 50 -7.23 -0.80 20.13
C ASP A 50 -8.19 -1.70 19.31
N ALA A 51 -9.17 -1.07 18.64
CA ALA A 51 -10.13 -1.77 17.81
C ALA A 51 -9.54 -2.09 16.43
N TRP A 52 -9.60 -3.38 16.03
CA TRP A 52 -9.14 -3.82 14.71
C TRP A 52 -9.86 -3.12 13.55
N GLN A 53 -11.12 -2.70 13.75
CA GLN A 53 -11.90 -1.97 12.77
C GLN A 53 -11.26 -0.63 12.40
N THR A 54 -10.67 0.08 13.38
CA THR A 54 -9.97 1.35 13.14
C THR A 54 -8.79 1.13 12.20
N HIS A 55 -8.01 0.07 12.43
CA HIS A 55 -6.89 -0.27 11.55
C HIS A 55 -7.36 -0.70 10.16
N ALA A 56 -8.41 -1.52 10.07
CA ALA A 56 -8.99 -1.94 8.79
C ALA A 56 -9.48 -0.75 7.96
N ILE A 57 -10.14 0.23 8.59
CA ILE A 57 -10.59 1.46 7.93
C ILE A 57 -9.38 2.28 7.46
N VAL A 58 -8.37 2.46 8.32
CA VAL A 58 -7.15 3.19 7.95
C VAL A 58 -6.46 2.54 6.75
N TRP A 59 -6.30 1.22 6.75
CA TRP A 59 -5.69 0.49 5.64
C TRP A 59 -6.52 0.58 4.36
N GLY A 60 -7.85 0.51 4.48
CA GLY A 60 -8.75 0.68 3.34
C GLY A 60 -8.66 2.08 2.73
N LEU A 61 -8.64 3.13 3.55
CA LEU A 61 -8.46 4.50 3.09
C LEU A 61 -7.07 4.73 2.48
N ALA A 62 -6.03 4.18 3.10
CA ALA A 62 -4.67 4.24 2.57
C ALA A 62 -4.54 3.55 1.20
N PHE A 63 -5.21 2.40 1.04
CA PHE A 63 -5.26 1.67 -0.23
C PHE A 63 -5.93 2.51 -1.32
N VAL A 64 -7.12 3.07 -1.05
CA VAL A 64 -7.85 3.92 -2.00
C VAL A 64 -7.05 5.18 -2.33
N TRP A 65 -6.45 5.82 -1.33
CA TRP A 65 -5.61 7.00 -1.53
C TRP A 65 -4.40 6.68 -2.40
N THR A 66 -3.75 5.54 -2.16
CA THR A 66 -2.60 5.10 -2.95
C THR A 66 -3.01 4.84 -4.40
N LEU A 67 -4.14 4.16 -4.65
CA LEU A 67 -4.68 3.97 -6.00
C LEU A 67 -4.99 5.29 -6.70
N TYR A 68 -5.56 6.26 -5.98
CA TYR A 68 -5.81 7.58 -6.52
C TYR A 68 -4.51 8.31 -6.86
N ALA A 69 -3.55 8.32 -5.94
CA ALA A 69 -2.28 9.01 -6.10
C ALA A 69 -1.47 8.47 -7.29
N ILE A 70 -1.38 7.14 -7.46
CA ILE A 70 -0.67 6.54 -8.60
C ILE A 70 -1.37 6.75 -9.95
N ASN A 71 -2.66 7.09 -9.94
CA ASN A 71 -3.44 7.37 -11.13
C ASN A 71 -3.37 8.86 -11.56
N THR A 72 -2.44 9.63 -10.98
CA THR A 72 -2.12 11.00 -11.38
C THR A 72 -0.81 11.05 -12.17
N ASP A 73 -0.65 12.07 -13.01
CA ASP A 73 0.57 12.26 -13.81
C ASP A 73 1.81 12.43 -12.92
N GLU A 74 1.66 13.09 -11.76
CA GLU A 74 2.72 13.23 -10.76
C GLU A 74 3.04 11.90 -10.08
N GLY A 75 2.02 11.08 -9.81
CA GLY A 75 2.16 9.75 -9.23
C GLY A 75 2.93 8.79 -10.13
N ASP A 76 2.65 8.81 -11.44
CA ASP A 76 3.36 7.99 -12.42
C ASP A 76 4.84 8.37 -12.53
N GLN A 77 5.14 9.68 -12.54
CA GLN A 77 6.52 10.16 -12.53
C GLN A 77 7.27 9.80 -11.26
N LEU A 78 6.62 9.87 -10.09
CA LEU A 78 7.20 9.46 -8.82
C LEU A 78 7.45 7.95 -8.76
N LEU A 79 6.50 7.13 -9.21
CA LEU A 79 6.66 5.69 -9.33
C LEU A 79 7.80 5.33 -10.26
N ALA A 80 7.88 5.96 -11.44
CA ALA A 80 8.96 5.74 -12.38
C ALA A 80 10.33 6.06 -11.74
N LYS A 81 10.44 7.15 -10.97
CA LYS A 81 11.68 7.50 -10.25
C LYS A 81 12.04 6.48 -9.16
N VAL A 82 11.06 6.03 -8.38
CA VAL A 82 11.26 5.03 -7.33
C VAL A 82 11.67 3.67 -7.91
N ILE A 83 11.04 3.24 -9.00
CA ILE A 83 11.30 1.96 -9.65
C ILE A 83 12.62 1.98 -10.42
N THR A 84 12.90 3.04 -11.16
CA THR A 84 14.10 3.12 -12.01
C THR A 84 15.34 3.60 -11.27
N LEU A 85 15.19 4.17 -10.06
CA LEU A 85 16.24 4.86 -9.30
C LEU A 85 16.98 5.95 -10.10
N LYS A 86 16.43 6.36 -11.25
CA LYS A 86 16.97 7.43 -12.08
C LYS A 86 16.40 8.76 -11.60
N ARG A 87 17.31 9.68 -11.31
CA ARG A 87 17.02 11.04 -10.82
C ARG A 87 16.29 11.87 -11.86
#